data_AF-A0A7C4M2P1-F1
#
_entry.id   AF-A0A7C4M2P1-F1
#
_cell.length_a   1.000
_cell.length_b   1.000
_cell.length_c   1.000
_cell.angle_alpha   90.00
_cell.angle_beta   90.00
_cell.angle_gamma   90.00
#
_symmetry.space_group_name_H-M   'P 1'
#
loop_
_entity.id
_entity.type
_entity.pdbx_description
1 polymer ?
#
loop_
_entity_poly.entity_id
_entity_poly.type
_entity_poly.pdbx_seq_one_letter_code
_entity_poly.pdbx_strand_id
1 'polypeptide(L)'
;MLNEQNKSIIIRELGNGLETFNSVPTAIYYFLRNLPSFRSALEYAVSLGGDVDTIGAMAGAIGGAYHGVEAIPVEWLRELERKEYIEGLAKRGSGR
;
A
#
# COMPACT_ATOMS: atom_id res chain seq x y z
N MET A 1 6.54 -13.55 3.39
CA MET A 1 5.13 -13.77 3.01
C MET A 1 4.31 -14.11 4.26
N LEU A 2 3.04 -13.71 4.29
CA LEU A 2 2.06 -14.12 5.29
C LEU A 2 1.93 -15.65 5.32
N ASN A 3 1.84 -16.24 6.52
CA ASN A 3 1.39 -17.62 6.63
C ASN A 3 -0.14 -17.66 6.63
N GLU A 4 -0.71 -18.82 6.30
CA GLU A 4 -2.16 -18.99 6.15
C GLU A 4 -2.94 -18.70 7.44
N GLN A 5 -2.35 -19.01 8.59
CA GLN A 5 -2.97 -18.74 9.90
C GLN A 5 -3.16 -17.23 10.14
N ASN A 6 -2.12 -16.43 9.91
CA ASN A 6 -2.16 -14.98 10.09
C ASN A 6 -3.09 -14.33 9.07
N LYS A 7 -3.08 -14.82 7.83
CA LYS A 7 -3.95 -14.34 6.75
C LYS A 7 -5.43 -14.51 7.11
N SER A 8 -5.81 -15.69 7.62
CA SER A 8 -7.18 -15.97 8.07
C SER A 8 -7.64 -15.05 9.20
N ILE A 9 -6.78 -14.80 10.20
CA ILE A 9 -7.11 -13.90 11.30
C ILE A 9 -7.34 -12.47 10.78
N ILE A 10 -6.44 -11.95 9.94
CA ILE A 10 -6.57 -10.59 9.42
C ILE A 10 -7.85 -10.44 8.59
N ILE A 11 -8.15 -11.39 7.70
CA ILE A 11 -9.38 -11.37 6.90
C ILE A 11 -10.62 -11.41 7.79
N ARG A 12 -10.60 -12.20 8.86
CA ARG A 12 -11.74 -12.31 9.78
C ARG A 12 -11.95 -11.04 10.60
N GLU A 13 -10.89 -10.43 11.10
CA GLU A 13 -10.98 -9.27 12.02
C GLU A 13 -11.13 -7.94 11.27
N LEU A 14 -10.44 -7.79 10.14
CA LEU A 14 -10.36 -6.52 9.40
C LEU A 14 -10.98 -6.60 7.99
N GLY A 15 -11.11 -7.79 7.41
CA GLY A 15 -11.61 -7.94 6.05
C GLY A 15 -10.59 -7.58 4.97
N ASN A 16 -10.91 -7.96 3.73
CA ASN A 16 -10.11 -7.69 2.54
C ASN A 16 -10.98 -7.43 1.29
N GLY A 17 -12.24 -7.06 1.53
CA GLY A 17 -13.24 -6.76 0.51
C GLY A 17 -13.33 -5.27 0.18
N LEU A 18 -14.23 -4.96 -0.75
CA LEU A 18 -14.47 -3.62 -1.30
C LEU A 18 -15.05 -2.64 -0.28
N GLU A 19 -15.59 -3.13 0.83
CA GLU A 19 -16.24 -2.30 1.82
C GLU A 19 -15.20 -1.41 2.53
N THR A 20 -15.48 -0.10 2.64
CA THR A 20 -14.54 0.86 3.24
C THR A 20 -14.14 0.51 4.67
N PHE A 21 -15.07 -0.04 5.46
CA PHE A 21 -14.80 -0.48 6.83
C PHE A 21 -13.91 -1.73 6.90
N ASN A 22 -13.71 -2.42 5.77
CA ASN A 22 -12.77 -3.53 5.66
C ASN A 22 -11.42 -3.04 5.09
N SER A 23 -11.43 -2.39 3.93
CA SER A 23 -10.21 -2.06 3.18
C SER A 23 -9.36 -0.98 3.87
N VAL A 24 -9.96 0.03 4.49
CA VAL A 24 -9.21 1.13 5.14
C VAL A 24 -8.42 0.63 6.38
N PRO A 25 -9.04 -0.06 7.36
CA PRO A 25 -8.30 -0.57 8.51
C PRO A 25 -7.21 -1.56 8.10
N THR A 26 -7.48 -2.40 7.11
CA THR A 26 -6.53 -3.37 6.57
C THR A 26 -5.31 -2.69 5.93
N ALA A 27 -5.50 -1.62 5.14
CA ALA A 27 -4.40 -0.85 4.58
C ALA A 27 -3.51 -0.21 5.66
N ILE A 28 -4.14 0.39 6.69
CA ILE A 28 -3.42 0.99 7.82
C ILE A 28 -2.63 -0.08 8.58
N TYR A 29 -3.26 -1.23 8.87
CA TYR A 29 -2.61 -2.34 9.55
C TYR A 29 -1.36 -2.81 8.81
N TYR A 30 -1.40 -2.97 7.48
CA TYR A 30 -0.24 -3.43 6.71
C TYR A 30 0.92 -2.46 6.71
N PHE A 31 0.62 -1.17 6.58
CA PHE A 31 1.62 -0.13 6.73
C PHE A 31 2.27 -0.19 8.11
N LEU A 32 1.49 -0.18 9.19
CA LEU A 32 2.02 -0.19 10.56
C LEU A 32 2.78 -1.48 10.87
N ARG A 33 2.33 -2.63 10.36
CA ARG A 33 2.97 -3.93 10.58
C ARG A 33 4.37 -4.02 9.95
N ASN A 34 4.58 -3.30 8.85
CA ASN A 34 5.82 -3.29 8.07
C ASN A 34 6.45 -1.89 7.99
N LEU A 35 6.21 -1.07 9.02
CA LEU A 35 6.61 0.33 9.11
C LEU A 35 8.06 0.65 8.70
N PRO A 36 9.06 -0.23 8.90
CA PRO A 36 10.43 0.08 8.49
C PRO A 36 10.69 0.09 6.98
N SER A 37 9.80 -0.48 6.15
CA SER A 37 10.07 -0.70 4.72
C SER A 37 8.83 -0.53 3.87
N PHE A 38 8.86 0.48 2.99
CA PHE A 38 7.83 0.72 1.98
C PHE A 38 7.57 -0.54 1.15
N ARG A 39 8.64 -1.15 0.62
CA ARG A 39 8.56 -2.36 -0.19
C ARG A 39 7.85 -3.49 0.57
N SER A 40 8.27 -3.74 1.81
CA SER A 40 7.71 -4.82 2.61
C SER A 40 6.24 -4.54 2.96
N ALA A 41 5.87 -3.30 3.25
CA ALA A 41 4.47 -2.92 3.50
C ALA A 41 3.58 -3.19 2.29
N LEU A 42 4.04 -2.85 1.08
CA LEU A 42 3.27 -3.04 -0.13
C LEU A 42 3.21 -4.50 -0.59
N GLU A 43 4.34 -5.22 -0.55
CA GLU A 43 4.38 -6.67 -0.81
C GLU A 43 3.47 -7.43 0.17
N TYR A 44 3.38 -6.97 1.41
CA TYR A 44 2.48 -7.55 2.40
C TYR A 44 1.01 -7.29 2.05
N ALA A 45 0.68 -6.05 1.68
CA ALA A 45 -0.68 -5.65 1.32
C ALA A 45 -1.24 -6.46 0.14
N VAL A 46 -0.44 -6.67 -0.91
CA VAL A 46 -0.89 -7.45 -2.09
C VAL A 46 -1.01 -8.95 -1.80
N SER A 47 -0.29 -9.47 -0.80
CA SER A 47 -0.26 -10.92 -0.51
C SER A 47 -1.55 -11.46 0.12
N LEU A 48 -2.45 -10.60 0.59
CA LEU A 48 -3.68 -11.02 1.25
C LEU A 48 -4.81 -11.43 0.28
N GLY A 49 -4.74 -11.01 -1.00
CA GLY A 49 -5.83 -11.22 -1.95
C GLY A 49 -7.08 -10.40 -1.60
N GLY A 50 -8.15 -10.55 -2.40
CA GLY A 50 -9.33 -9.68 -2.31
C GLY A 50 -9.13 -8.39 -3.08
N ASP A 51 -9.51 -7.26 -2.48
CA ASP A 51 -9.40 -5.90 -3.04
C ASP A 51 -7.98 -5.32 -2.91
N VAL A 52 -7.03 -6.02 -3.53
CA VAL A 52 -5.59 -5.75 -3.39
C VAL A 52 -5.15 -4.43 -4.02
N ASP A 53 -5.84 -3.99 -5.07
CA ASP A 53 -5.59 -2.73 -5.75
C ASP A 53 -5.98 -1.55 -4.87
N THR A 54 -7.17 -1.56 -4.27
CA THR A 54 -7.61 -0.49 -3.36
C THR A 54 -6.79 -0.46 -2.08
N ILE A 55 -6.58 -1.63 -1.45
CA ILE A 55 -5.78 -1.73 -0.22
C ILE A 55 -4.31 -1.34 -0.49
N GLY A 56 -3.75 -1.80 -1.60
CA GLY A 56 -2.40 -1.46 -2.03
C GLY A 56 -2.24 0.03 -2.34
N ALA A 57 -3.22 0.66 -2.98
CA ALA A 57 -3.22 2.09 -3.25
C ALA A 57 -3.22 2.90 -1.94
N MET A 58 -4.06 2.54 -0.97
CA MET A 58 -4.11 3.22 0.33
C MET A 58 -2.84 3.01 1.15
N ALA A 59 -2.36 1.77 1.26
CA ALA A 59 -1.11 1.46 1.96
C ALA A 59 0.09 2.16 1.30
N GLY A 60 0.10 2.25 -0.03
CA GLY A 60 1.12 2.93 -0.82
C GLY A 60 1.08 4.44 -0.65
N ALA A 61 -0.11 5.05 -0.57
CA ALA A 61 -0.24 6.46 -0.28
C ALA A 61 0.31 6.81 1.11
N ILE A 62 -0.05 6.02 2.13
CA ILE A 62 0.44 6.21 3.51
C ILE A 62 1.95 5.98 3.57
N GLY A 63 2.43 4.85 3.04
CA GLY A 63 3.83 4.49 3.04
C GLY A 63 4.70 5.47 2.25
N GLY A 64 4.24 5.93 1.09
CA GLY A 64 4.95 6.89 0.25
C GLY A 64 5.05 8.27 0.92
N ALA A 65 3.99 8.71 1.61
CA ALA A 65 4.01 9.94 2.40
C ALA A 65 4.98 9.85 3.59
N TYR A 66 5.09 8.69 4.23
CA TYR A 66 5.96 8.48 5.39
C TYR A 66 7.44 8.29 5.02
N HIS A 67 7.72 7.47 4.00
CA HIS A 67 9.09 7.11 3.63
C HIS A 67 9.72 8.03 2.57
N GLY A 68 8.90 8.77 1.82
CA GLY A 68 9.34 9.55 0.67
C GLY A 68 9.54 8.71 -0.59
N VAL A 69 9.70 9.40 -1.73
CA VAL A 69 9.79 8.78 -3.06
C VAL A 69 11.01 7.86 -3.22
N GLU A 70 12.12 8.18 -2.55
CA GLU A 70 13.38 7.43 -2.65
C GLU A 70 13.30 6.02 -2.02
N ALA A 71 12.28 5.76 -1.21
CA ALA A 71 12.04 4.43 -0.65
C ALA A 71 11.27 3.49 -1.60
N ILE A 72 10.74 4.02 -2.71
CA ILE A 72 10.01 3.22 -3.70
C ILE A 72 11.04 2.48 -4.57
N PRO A 73 10.93 1.14 -4.72
CA PRO A 73 11.81 0.38 -5.59
C PRO A 73 11.84 0.95 -7.01
N VAL A 74 13.05 1.19 -7.53
CA VAL A 74 13.25 1.81 -8.85
C VAL A 74 12.61 0.98 -9.95
N GLU A 75 12.61 -0.34 -9.80
CA GLU A 75 11.93 -1.26 -10.70
C GLU A 75 10.41 -1.00 -10.77
N TRP A 76 9.76 -0.65 -9.65
CA TRP A 76 8.33 -0.34 -9.64
C TRP A 76 8.04 1.01 -10.30
N LEU A 77 8.92 1.99 -10.09
CA LEU A 77 8.82 3.29 -10.75
C LEU A 77 9.05 3.22 -12.26
N ARG A 78 9.80 2.23 -12.76
CA ARG A 78 10.03 2.03 -14.21
C ARG A 78 8.80 1.47 -14.91
N GLU A 79 8.07 0.60 -14.24
CA GLU A 79 6.85 -0.04 -14.75
C GLU A 79 5.57 0.79 -14.48
N LEU A 80 5.69 1.94 -13.80
CA LEU A 80 4.55 2.77 -13.43
C LEU A 80 3.92 3.44 -14.65
N GLU A 81 2.67 3.07 -14.95
CA GLU A 81 1.90 3.70 -16.01
C GLU A 81 1.67 5.19 -15.72
N ARG A 82 1.85 6.04 -16.74
CA ARG A 82 1.66 7.50 -16.65
C ARG A 82 2.53 8.16 -15.56
N LYS A 83 3.72 7.62 -15.30
CA LYS A 83 4.68 8.14 -14.33
C LYS A 83 4.85 9.65 -14.38
N GLU A 84 5.14 10.23 -15.55
CA GLU A 84 5.41 11.67 -15.71
C GLU A 84 4.19 12.51 -15.31
N TYR A 85 2.99 12.02 -15.59
CA TYR A 85 1.75 12.68 -15.21
C TYR A 85 1.53 12.64 -13.68
N ILE A 86 1.78 11.50 -13.04
CA ILE A 86 1.66 11.32 -11.59
C ILE A 86 2.70 12.16 -10.85
N GLU A 87 3.96 12.17 -11.31
CA GLU A 87 5.00 13.04 -10.75
C GLU A 87 4.65 14.52 -10.92
N GLY A 88 4.08 14.88 -12.07
CA GLY A 88 3.56 16.23 -12.31
C GLY A 88 2.45 16.61 -11.34
N LEU A 89 1.53 15.69 -11.01
CA LEU A 89 0.50 15.88 -9.99
C LEU A 89 1.12 16.06 -8.60
N ALA A 90 2.05 15.19 -8.22
CA ALA A 90 2.72 15.25 -6.92
C ALA A 90 3.42 16.61 -6.70
N LYS A 91 4.14 17.11 -7.71
CA LYS A 91 4.80 18.42 -7.68
C LYS A 91 3.83 19.60 -7.54
N ARG A 92 2.62 19.52 -8.12
CA ARG A 92 1.58 20.55 -7.95
C ARG A 92 0.97 20.50 -6.56
N GLY A 93 0.73 19.31 -6.04
CA GLY A 93 0.16 19.09 -4.70
C GLY A 93 1.14 19.41 -3.57
N SER A 94 2.45 19.32 -3.84
CA SER A 94 3.50 19.68 -2.89
C SER A 94 3.75 21.19 -2.80
N GLY A 95 2.84 22.03 -3.30
CA GLY A 95 2.90 23.50 -3.29
C GLY A 95 2.94 24.09 -1.88
N ARG A 96 4.08 23.91 -1.23
CA ARG A 96 4.83 24.93 -0.51
C ARG A 96 5.92 25.44 -1.45
#